data_AF-A0A4U6D1Y5-F1
#
_entry.id   AF-A0A4U6D1Y5-F1
#
_cell.length_a   1.000
_cell.length_b   1.000
_cell.length_c   1.000
_cell.angle_alpha   90.00
_cell.angle_beta   90.00
_cell.angle_gamma   90.00
#
_symmetry.space_group_name_H-M   'P 1'
#
loop_
_entity.id
_entity.type
_entity.pdbx_description
1 polymer ?
#
loop_
_entity_poly.entity_id
_entity_poly.type
_entity_poly.pdbx_seq_one_letter_code
_entity_poly.pdbx_strand_id
1 'polypeptide(L)'
;MESKTELSKEIEELLSSGDVAIKQAQSYLISQGKVIDLSDWVTIKEYCNRFNIKNIETVINWINRGIVPAENVKVIEEFNNTRLIKSIPYNLKAVKAG
;
A
#
# COMPACT_ATOMS: atom_id res chain seq x y z
N MET A 1 -20.24 -20.73 37.37
CA MET A 1 -20.80 -19.98 36.22
C MET A 1 -20.27 -18.55 36.17
N GLU A 2 -19.83 -17.98 37.30
CA GLU A 2 -19.32 -16.61 37.43
C GLU A 2 -17.95 -16.38 36.75
N SER A 3 -17.01 -17.32 36.87
CA SER A 3 -15.67 -17.19 36.27
C SER A 3 -15.68 -17.02 34.75
N LYS A 4 -16.59 -17.71 34.04
CA LYS A 4 -16.69 -17.60 32.57
C LYS A 4 -17.17 -16.20 32.12
N THR A 5 -18.03 -15.56 32.91
CA THR A 5 -18.56 -14.24 32.62
C THR A 5 -17.52 -13.14 32.88
N GLU A 6 -16.72 -13.29 33.93
CA GLU A 6 -15.63 -12.36 34.27
C GLU A 6 -14.51 -12.43 33.22
N LEU A 7 -14.09 -13.66 32.86
CA LEU A 7 -13.16 -13.90 31.76
C LEU A 7 -13.64 -13.32 30.42
N SER A 8 -14.93 -13.44 30.10
CA SER A 8 -15.48 -12.85 28.88
C SER A 8 -15.45 -11.31 28.91
N LYS A 9 -15.65 -10.69 30.08
CA LYS A 9 -15.54 -9.24 30.23
C LYS A 9 -14.10 -8.75 30.08
N GLU A 10 -13.14 -9.44 30.72
CA GLU A 10 -11.72 -9.09 30.58
C GLU A 10 -11.25 -9.22 29.12
N ILE A 11 -11.72 -10.24 28.39
CA ILE A 11 -11.43 -10.39 26.95
C ILE A 11 -12.04 -9.25 26.13
N GLU A 12 -13.27 -8.85 26.44
CA GLU A 12 -13.95 -7.76 25.75
C GLU A 12 -13.28 -6.40 26.00
N GLU A 13 -12.83 -6.16 27.24
CA GLU A 13 -12.06 -4.97 27.61
C GLU A 13 -10.69 -4.94 26.91
N LEU A 14 -10.00 -6.08 26.84
CA LEU A 14 -8.73 -6.20 26.13
C LEU A 14 -8.91 -5.95 24.63
N LEU A 15 -9.93 -6.53 23.99
CA LEU A 15 -10.23 -6.29 22.58
C LEU A 15 -10.60 -4.84 22.30
N SER A 16 -11.42 -4.23 23.14
CA SER A 16 -11.80 -2.81 23.04
C SER A 16 -10.58 -1.89 23.16
N SER A 17 -9.68 -2.19 24.10
CA SER A 17 -8.43 -1.43 24.25
C SER A 17 -7.51 -1.57 23.02
N GLY A 18 -7.46 -2.75 22.41
CA GLY A 18 -6.73 -3.00 21.16
C GLY A 18 -7.31 -2.23 19.97
N ASP A 19 -8.63 -2.22 19.83
CA ASP A 19 -9.34 -1.47 18.77
C ASP A 19 -9.08 0.04 18.87
N VAL A 20 -9.08 0.58 20.09
CA VAL A 20 -8.78 1.99 20.33
C VAL A 20 -7.33 2.33 19.98
N ALA A 21 -6.37 1.48 20.37
CA ALA A 21 -4.97 1.66 20.03
C ALA A 21 -4.72 1.61 18.51
N ILE A 22 -5.41 0.71 17.79
CA ILE A 22 -5.35 0.59 16.33
C ILE A 22 -5.93 1.86 15.67
N LYS A 23 -7.09 2.34 16.12
CA LYS A 23 -7.71 3.56 15.57
C LYS A 23 -6.84 4.80 15.82
N GLN A 24 -6.23 4.91 16.99
CA GLN A 24 -5.30 6.00 17.31
C GLN A 24 -4.05 5.97 16.43
N ALA A 25 -3.48 4.78 16.18
CA ALA A 25 -2.36 4.62 15.27
C ALA A 25 -2.75 4.95 13.81
N GLN A 26 -3.93 4.55 13.34
CA GLN A 26 -4.45 4.90 12.00
C GLN A 26 -4.68 6.41 11.86
N SER A 27 -5.31 7.06 12.84
CA SER A 27 -5.50 8.50 12.84
C SER A 27 -4.18 9.27 12.89
N TYR A 28 -3.17 8.76 13.59
CA TYR A 28 -1.81 9.33 13.61
C TYR A 28 -1.12 9.22 12.23
N LEU A 29 -1.24 8.08 11.54
CA LEU A 29 -0.73 7.89 10.17
C LEU A 29 -1.43 8.80 9.14
N ILE A 30 -2.73 9.06 9.33
CA ILE A 30 -3.52 9.97 8.50
C ILE A 30 -3.14 11.43 8.77
N SER A 31 -2.95 11.80 10.04
CA SER A 31 -2.56 13.14 10.49
C SER A 31 -1.14 13.53 10.06
N GLN A 32 -0.23 12.57 9.91
CA GLN A 32 1.18 12.80 9.56
C GLN A 32 1.45 12.64 8.05
N GLY A 33 0.42 12.46 7.21
CA GLY A 33 0.56 12.37 5.75
C GLY A 33 1.38 11.17 5.25
N LYS A 34 1.47 10.09 6.03
CA LYS A 34 2.34 8.91 5.82
C LYS A 34 1.85 7.83 6.82
N VAL A 35 1.48 6.59 6.50
CA VAL A 35 1.93 5.67 5.45
C VAL A 35 0.88 4.55 5.37
N ILE A 36 0.19 4.41 4.24
CA ILE A 36 -0.27 3.07 3.82
C ILE A 36 1.03 2.29 3.59
N ASP A 37 1.15 1.06 4.10
CA ASP A 37 2.29 0.20 3.76
C ASP A 37 2.20 -0.21 2.27
N LEU A 38 2.59 0.77 1.45
CA LEU A 38 2.81 0.78 0.00
C LEU A 38 4.22 0.24 -0.29
N SER A 39 4.87 -0.44 0.67
CA SER A 39 6.23 -0.97 0.49
C SER A 39 6.30 -1.87 -0.73
N ASP A 40 5.24 -2.65 -0.95
CA ASP A 40 5.07 -3.43 -2.16
C ASP A 40 4.27 -2.70 -3.24
N TRP A 41 3.35 -1.78 -2.98
CA TRP A 41 2.45 -1.26 -4.03
C TRP A 41 2.46 0.26 -4.08
N VAL A 42 2.87 0.86 -5.18
CA VAL A 42 3.01 2.31 -5.33
C VAL A 42 2.20 2.81 -6.52
N THR A 43 1.79 4.08 -6.54
CA THR A 43 1.20 4.67 -7.76
C THR A 43 2.22 4.68 -8.88
N ILE A 44 1.78 4.71 -10.15
CA ILE A 44 2.71 4.81 -11.29
C ILE A 44 3.62 6.05 -11.16
N LYS A 45 3.08 7.17 -10.68
CA LYS A 45 3.83 8.41 -10.45
C LYS A 45 4.93 8.23 -9.40
N GLU A 46 4.59 7.60 -8.28
CA GLU A 46 5.57 7.32 -7.21
C GLU A 46 6.61 6.28 -7.64
N TYR A 47 6.19 5.27 -8.41
CA TYR A 47 7.11 4.31 -9.05
C TYR A 47 8.12 5.04 -9.94
N CYS A 48 7.66 6.00 -10.74
CA CYS A 48 8.55 6.81 -11.58
C CYS A 48 9.56 7.61 -10.76
N ASN A 49 9.12 8.25 -9.67
CA ASN A 49 10.02 8.97 -8.77
C ASN A 49 11.05 8.04 -8.11
N ARG A 50 10.61 6.88 -7.60
CA ARG A 50 11.46 5.91 -6.89
C ARG A 50 12.55 5.30 -7.80
N PHE A 51 12.21 5.01 -9.05
CA PHE A 51 13.13 4.39 -10.03
C PHE A 51 13.72 5.40 -11.03
N ASN A 52 13.57 6.70 -10.78
CA ASN A 52 14.08 7.79 -11.61
C ASN A 52 13.65 7.70 -13.10
N ILE A 53 12.41 7.29 -13.34
CA ILE A 53 11.81 7.18 -14.68
C ILE A 53 11.18 8.53 -15.03
N LYS A 54 11.65 9.16 -16.11
CA LYS A 54 11.22 10.50 -16.50
C LYS A 54 9.78 10.57 -17.01
N ASN A 55 9.27 9.50 -17.63
CA ASN A 55 7.96 9.50 -18.27
C ASN A 55 7.06 8.37 -17.73
N ILE A 56 5.91 8.76 -17.19
CA ILE A 56 4.82 7.90 -16.72
C ILE A 56 4.32 6.97 -17.84
N GLU A 57 4.24 7.46 -19.08
CA GLU A 57 3.80 6.68 -20.24
C GLU A 57 4.71 5.48 -20.52
N THR A 58 5.98 5.55 -20.13
CA THR A 58 6.90 4.42 -20.27
C THR A 58 6.43 3.24 -19.41
N VAL A 59 6.00 3.50 -18.18
CA VAL A 59 5.48 2.48 -17.28
C VAL A 59 4.11 1.97 -17.76
N ILE A 60 3.24 2.86 -18.27
CA ILE A 60 1.95 2.47 -18.88
C ILE A 60 2.17 1.58 -20.11
N ASN A 61 3.22 1.82 -20.90
CA ASN A 61 3.60 0.96 -22.00
C ASN A 61 4.15 -0.39 -21.53
N TRP A 62 4.81 -0.46 -20.36
CA TRP A 62 5.35 -1.72 -19.82
C TRP A 62 4.25 -2.69 -19.35
N ILE A 63 3.41 -2.26 -18.41
CA ILE A 63 1.99 -2.10 -18.69
C ILE A 63 1.37 -2.98 -19.79
N ASN A 64 1.00 -2.28 -20.86
CA ASN A 64 0.33 -2.82 -22.04
C ASN A 64 1.15 -3.88 -22.79
N ARG A 65 2.50 -3.86 -22.69
CA ARG A 65 3.39 -4.83 -23.35
C ARG A 65 3.62 -6.11 -22.52
N GLY A 66 3.11 -6.18 -21.29
CA GLY A 66 3.30 -7.33 -20.39
C GLY A 66 4.70 -7.42 -19.77
N ILE A 67 5.50 -6.35 -19.81
CA ILE A 67 6.78 -6.26 -19.08
C ILE A 67 6.53 -6.19 -17.58
N VAL A 68 5.45 -5.52 -17.18
CA VAL A 68 4.90 -5.61 -15.82
C VAL A 68 3.84 -6.71 -15.86
N PRO A 69 4.02 -7.81 -15.11
CA PRO A 69 3.00 -8.86 -14.99
C PRO A 69 1.68 -8.29 -14.48
N ALA A 70 0.55 -8.80 -14.97
CA ALA A 70 -0.78 -8.36 -14.53
C ALA A 70 -0.99 -8.55 -13.02
N GLU A 71 -0.41 -9.60 -12.43
CA GLU A 71 -0.37 -9.86 -10.99
C GLU A 71 0.30 -8.75 -10.17
N ASN A 72 1.10 -7.90 -10.80
CA ASN A 72 1.82 -6.79 -10.19
C ASN A 72 1.18 -5.42 -10.50
N VAL A 73 -0.03 -5.42 -11.04
CA VAL A 73 -0.82 -4.22 -11.31
C VAL A 73 -2.16 -4.35 -10.60
N LYS A 74 -2.51 -3.33 -9.80
CA LYS A 74 -3.78 -3.29 -9.09
C LYS A 74 -4.49 -1.99 -9.41
N VAL A 75 -5.76 -2.07 -9.78
CA VAL A 75 -6.61 -0.89 -9.96
C VAL A 75 -7.45 -0.74 -8.70
N ILE A 76 -7.38 0.44 -8.09
CA ILE A 76 -8.21 0.79 -6.94
C ILE A 76 -9.35 1.66 -7.46
N GLU A 77 -10.52 1.04 -7.69
CA GLU A 77 -11.71 1.72 -8.20
C GLU A 77 -12.21 2.79 -7.22
N GLU A 78 -12.09 2.51 -5.92
CA GLU A 78 -12.43 3.41 -4.81
C GLU A 78 -11.59 4.70 -4.78
N PHE A 79 -10.49 4.74 -5.54
CA PHE A 79 -9.58 5.88 -5.62
C PHE A 79 -9.46 6.39 -7.06
N ASN A 80 -10.60 6.72 -7.70
CA ASN A 80 -10.65 7.28 -9.06
C ASN A 80 -9.92 6.42 -10.11
N ASN A 81 -10.10 5.09 -10.04
CA ASN A 81 -9.41 4.13 -10.91
C ASN A 81 -7.88 4.25 -10.88
N THR A 82 -7.32 4.63 -9.72
CA THR A 82 -5.87 4.79 -9.59
C THR A 82 -5.18 3.44 -9.75
N ARG A 83 -4.20 3.41 -10.67
CA ARG A 83 -3.36 2.25 -10.90
C ARG A 83 -2.18 2.24 -9.93
N LEU A 84 -2.10 1.17 -9.16
CA LEU A 84 -0.96 0.81 -8.34
C LEU A 84 -0.15 -0.26 -9.05
N ILE A 85 1.16 -0.18 -8.91
CA ILE A 85 2.14 -1.12 -9.45
C ILE A 85 3.05 -1.58 -8.33
N LYS A 86 3.46 -2.85 -8.37
CA LYS A 86 4.35 -3.38 -7.34
C LYS A 86 5.74 -2.70 -7.40
N SER A 87 6.33 -2.35 -6.26
CA SER A 87 7.53 -1.53 -6.12
C SER A 87 8.83 -2.31 -6.30
N ILE A 88 8.91 -3.10 -7.38
CA ILE A 88 10.09 -3.88 -7.78
C ILE A 88 10.63 -3.37 -9.12
N PRO A 89 11.94 -3.48 -9.38
CA PRO A 89 12.51 -3.02 -10.64
C PRO A 89 12.14 -3.96 -11.80
N TYR A 90 11.20 -3.56 -12.66
CA TYR A 90 10.86 -4.33 -13.87
C TYR A 90 11.84 -4.16 -15.02
N ASN A 91 12.58 -3.04 -15.06
CA ASN A 91 13.49 -2.75 -16.16
C ASN A 91 14.73 -2.00 -15.69
N LEU A 92 15.84 -2.74 -15.54
CA LEU A 92 17.14 -2.22 -15.11
C LEU A 92 17.91 -1.44 -16.20
N LYS A 93 17.46 -1.47 -17.47
CA LYS A 93 18.16 -0.75 -18.56
C LYS A 93 17.90 0.77 -18.54
N ALA A 94 16.81 1.23 -17.93
CA ALA A 94 16.51 2.66 -17.81
C ALA A 94 17.33 3.36 -16.71
N VAL A 95 17.90 2.59 -15.76
CA VAL A 95 18.64 3.12 -14.60
C VAL A 95 20.12 3.38 -14.92
N LYS A 96 20.64 2.85 -16.04
CA LYS A 96 22.04 3.02 -16.48
C LYS A 96 22.16 3.92 -17.71
N ALA A 97 21.86 5.21 -17.54
CA ALA A 97 22.30 6.26 -18.45
C ALA A 97 22.21 7.61 -17.73
N GLY A 98 23.17 7.84 -16.84
CA GLY A 98 23.43 9.10 -16.15
C GLY A 98 24.92 9.27 -16.00
#